data_AF-A0A8B8I466-F1
#
_entry.id   AF-A0A8B8I466-F1
#
_cell.length_a   1.000
_cell.length_b   1.000
_cell.length_c   1.000
_cell.angle_alpha   90.00
_cell.angle_beta   90.00
_cell.angle_gamma   90.00
#
_symmetry.space_group_name_H-M   'P 1'
#
loop_
_entity.id
_entity.type
_entity.pdbx_description
1 polymer ?
#
loop_
_entity_poly.entity_id
_entity_poly.type
_entity_poly.pdbx_seq_one_letter_code
_entity_poly.pdbx_strand_id
1 'polypeptide(L)'
;KALYKDMTVPDLIERILKKRAVTFMNQNDSYLLITGEQDEEGWEQVGSIHQKPPLILENCLSYDEMKLSAMVYISGYTECINDGEKQNSGVIREDIAEEDAVIIATSENNNSPLVHSYTYEELSSYINIQDKDEEKRYMDRYIKRPGTEDIFDNEVYYKRISVLAESTLLEAEHRAKEAGKNAFVNVIGCGLGVWKISPHQPDVYVLTFLERIRAFLRKDLLNHVTDVNFAFIKTSPGITALFTNSTEQSESPVEKRIFFESKRHPKGGINVQVENRSPSARLTGEHAGKLLVLTYPWDSNAHPGNDCILINKTPKTEACGRVTIKN
;
A
#
# COMPACT_ATOMS: atom_id res chain seq x y z
N LYS A 1 1.79 26.93 -15.50
CA LYS A 1 3.06 27.22 -14.78
C LYS A 1 4.21 26.97 -15.76
N ALA A 2 5.20 27.87 -15.85
CA ALA A 2 6.31 27.78 -16.82
C ALA A 2 7.09 26.45 -16.73
N LEU A 3 7.19 25.88 -15.53
CA LEU A 3 7.87 24.61 -15.24
C LEU A 3 7.40 23.43 -16.12
N TYR A 4 6.11 23.36 -16.44
CA TYR A 4 5.54 22.21 -17.15
C TYR A 4 5.43 22.40 -18.66
N LYS A 5 5.79 23.57 -19.18
CA LYS A 5 5.48 23.96 -20.57
C LYS A 5 6.05 22.99 -21.60
N ASP A 6 7.28 22.54 -21.37
CA ASP A 6 8.04 21.69 -22.30
C ASP A 6 8.39 20.32 -21.69
N MET A 7 7.74 19.95 -20.57
CA MET A 7 8.01 18.71 -19.83
C MET A 7 7.24 17.54 -20.46
N THR A 8 7.95 16.44 -20.79
CA THR A 8 7.31 15.21 -21.27
C THR A 8 6.77 14.37 -20.09
N VAL A 9 5.98 13.33 -20.39
CA VAL A 9 5.51 12.38 -19.35
C VAL A 9 6.69 11.67 -18.66
N PRO A 10 7.70 11.12 -19.38
CA PRO A 10 8.90 10.60 -18.74
C PRO A 10 9.61 11.61 -17.82
N ASP A 11 9.77 12.86 -18.25
CA ASP A 11 10.41 13.90 -17.43
C ASP A 11 9.60 14.18 -16.15
N LEU A 12 8.26 14.15 -16.24
CA LEU A 12 7.39 14.31 -15.08
C LEU A 12 7.53 13.14 -14.11
N ILE A 13 7.62 11.90 -14.59
CA ILE A 13 7.85 10.72 -13.74
C ILE A 13 9.23 10.79 -13.09
N GLU A 14 10.28 11.12 -13.85
CA GLU A 14 11.63 11.29 -13.32
C GLU A 14 11.66 12.37 -12.22
N ARG A 15 10.95 13.48 -12.42
CA ARG A 15 10.79 14.54 -11.42
C ARG A 15 10.08 14.01 -10.17
N ILE A 16 8.97 13.30 -10.32
CA ILE A 16 8.23 12.68 -9.19
C ILE A 16 9.11 11.72 -8.39
N LEU A 17 10.06 11.04 -9.03
CA LEU A 17 10.99 10.14 -8.35
C LEU A 17 12.13 10.88 -7.63
N LYS A 18 12.62 11.99 -8.22
CA LYS A 18 13.83 12.69 -7.74
C LYS A 18 13.58 13.84 -6.77
N LYS A 19 12.38 14.45 -6.78
CA LYS A 19 12.09 15.68 -6.03
C LYS A 19 11.31 15.45 -4.73
N ARG A 20 11.29 14.20 -4.26
CA ARG A 20 10.72 13.82 -2.96
C ARG A 20 11.64 14.27 -1.83
N ALA A 21 11.08 14.45 -0.65
CA ALA A 21 11.87 14.55 0.56
C ALA A 21 12.56 13.20 0.82
N VAL A 22 13.68 13.20 1.54
CA VAL A 22 14.26 11.97 2.11
C VAL A 22 13.30 11.40 3.14
N THR A 23 12.74 12.27 3.99
CA THR A 23 11.72 11.93 4.97
C THR A 23 10.59 12.93 4.90
N PHE A 24 9.35 12.45 4.99
CA PHE A 24 8.14 13.28 5.09
C PHE A 24 7.14 12.58 6.01
N MET A 25 6.73 13.23 7.11
CA MET A 25 5.94 12.58 8.15
C MET A 25 5.17 13.57 9.03
N ASN A 26 4.28 13.02 9.87
CA ASN A 26 3.46 13.72 10.85
C ASN A 26 2.43 14.68 10.22
N GLN A 27 1.58 15.25 11.07
CA GLN A 27 0.52 16.18 10.64
C GLN A 27 1.04 17.58 10.31
N ASN A 28 2.23 17.93 10.81
CA ASN A 28 2.89 19.21 10.57
C ASN A 28 3.88 19.16 9.40
N ASP A 29 3.81 18.12 8.54
CA ASP A 29 4.71 17.94 7.40
C ASP A 29 6.20 18.03 7.79
N SER A 30 6.63 17.36 8.88
CA SER A 30 8.04 17.30 9.24
C SER A 30 8.84 16.66 8.10
N TYR A 31 9.88 17.33 7.61
CA TYR A 31 10.60 16.90 6.42
C TYR A 31 12.12 16.92 6.57
N LEU A 32 12.81 16.05 5.83
CA LEU A 32 14.25 16.11 5.56
C LEU A 32 14.45 16.11 4.04
N LEU A 33 15.09 17.13 3.48
CA LEU A 33 15.39 17.19 2.05
C LEU A 33 16.67 16.41 1.71
N ILE A 34 16.82 16.05 0.43
CA ILE A 34 18.03 15.37 -0.08
C ILE A 34 19.30 16.22 0.08
N THR A 35 19.13 17.53 0.12
CA THR A 35 20.17 18.54 0.35
C THR A 35 20.54 18.69 1.82
N GLY A 36 19.78 18.08 2.74
CA GLY A 36 20.07 17.98 4.17
C GLY A 36 19.30 18.95 5.06
N GLU A 37 18.57 19.92 4.50
CA GLU A 37 17.69 20.82 5.24
C GLU A 37 16.53 20.04 5.86
N GLN A 38 16.21 20.39 7.10
CA GLN A 38 15.15 19.76 7.89
C GLN A 38 14.36 20.85 8.61
N ASP A 39 13.04 20.77 8.54
CA ASP A 39 12.13 21.66 9.24
C ASP A 39 10.73 21.00 9.36
N GLU A 40 9.76 21.76 9.85
CA GLU A 40 8.33 21.44 9.82
C GLU A 40 7.52 22.56 9.14
N GLU A 41 6.34 22.21 8.63
CA GLU A 41 5.39 23.12 7.96
C GLU A 41 5.90 23.78 6.66
N GLY A 42 5.08 24.64 6.06
CA GLY A 42 5.41 25.45 4.88
C GLY A 42 5.33 24.73 3.54
N TRP A 43 5.11 23.40 3.53
CA TRP A 43 5.00 22.60 2.31
C TRP A 43 3.76 22.97 1.48
N GLU A 44 2.70 23.47 2.12
CA GLU A 44 1.48 23.94 1.47
C GLU A 44 1.71 25.15 0.55
N GLN A 45 2.83 25.87 0.74
CA GLN A 45 3.20 26.98 -0.12
C GLN A 45 3.92 26.55 -1.40
N VAL A 46 4.37 25.30 -1.52
CA VAL A 46 5.17 24.85 -2.68
C VAL A 46 4.38 25.01 -3.98
N GLY A 47 4.91 25.84 -4.89
CA GLY A 47 4.26 26.16 -6.16
C GLY A 47 3.18 27.24 -6.11
N SER A 48 3.01 27.92 -4.97
CA SER A 48 2.25 29.17 -4.83
C SER A 48 3.14 30.39 -5.08
N ILE A 49 2.56 31.59 -5.07
CA ILE A 49 3.33 32.85 -5.12
C ILE A 49 4.09 33.14 -3.81
N HIS A 50 3.77 32.43 -2.73
CA HIS A 50 4.34 32.60 -1.40
C HIS A 50 5.39 31.53 -1.05
N GLN A 51 5.70 30.61 -1.98
CA GLN A 51 6.79 29.64 -1.81
C GLN A 51 8.11 30.32 -1.46
N LYS A 52 8.91 29.69 -0.60
CA LYS A 52 10.21 30.20 -0.15
C LYS A 52 11.25 29.09 -0.15
N PRO A 53 12.52 29.37 -0.48
CA PRO A 53 13.58 28.39 -0.33
C PRO A 53 13.67 27.84 1.11
N PRO A 54 13.96 26.53 1.30
CA PRO A 54 14.27 25.54 0.27
C PRO A 54 13.02 24.95 -0.43
N LEU A 55 11.82 25.17 0.13
CA LEU A 55 10.51 24.68 -0.33
C LEU A 55 9.96 25.46 -1.53
N ILE A 56 10.60 25.31 -2.68
CA ILE A 56 10.14 25.85 -3.96
C ILE A 56 9.83 24.72 -4.94
N LEU A 57 8.88 24.95 -5.85
CA LEU A 57 8.41 23.95 -6.82
C LEU A 57 9.54 23.38 -7.67
N GLU A 58 10.61 24.12 -7.93
CA GLU A 58 11.76 23.59 -8.66
C GLU A 58 12.45 22.42 -7.92
N ASN A 59 12.46 22.49 -6.58
CA ASN A 59 13.21 21.59 -5.70
C ASN A 59 12.34 20.50 -5.07
N CYS A 60 11.07 20.78 -4.85
CA CYS A 60 10.15 19.92 -4.10
C CYS A 60 8.90 19.61 -4.92
N LEU A 61 8.23 18.50 -4.59
CA LEU A 61 6.89 18.21 -5.10
C LEU A 61 5.85 19.11 -4.42
N SER A 62 4.92 19.65 -5.19
CA SER A 62 3.71 20.27 -4.61
C SER A 62 2.70 19.20 -4.19
N TYR A 63 1.71 19.59 -3.38
CA TYR A 63 0.58 18.73 -3.05
C TYR A 63 -0.19 18.20 -4.26
N ASP A 64 -0.23 18.95 -5.37
CA ASP A 64 -0.83 18.47 -6.61
C ASP A 64 0.03 17.38 -7.29
N GLU A 65 1.35 17.53 -7.28
CA GLU A 65 2.26 16.49 -7.78
C GLU A 65 2.25 15.25 -6.87
N MET A 66 2.07 15.41 -5.56
CA MET A 66 1.93 14.30 -4.62
C MET A 66 0.69 13.42 -4.92
N LYS A 67 -0.39 14.00 -5.47
CA LYS A 67 -1.56 13.22 -5.92
C LYS A 67 -1.20 12.28 -7.07
N LEU A 68 -0.35 12.73 -8.00
CA LEU A 68 0.18 11.89 -9.08
C LEU A 68 1.20 10.88 -8.54
N SER A 69 2.05 11.33 -7.63
CA SER A 69 3.10 10.55 -6.97
C SER A 69 2.54 9.33 -6.22
N ALA A 70 1.36 9.46 -5.62
CA ALA A 70 0.66 8.36 -4.95
C ALA A 70 0.25 7.22 -5.90
N MET A 71 0.23 7.45 -7.21
CA MET A 71 -0.05 6.43 -8.24
C MET A 71 1.22 5.86 -8.87
N VAL A 72 2.40 6.28 -8.42
CA VAL A 72 3.69 5.77 -8.89
C VAL A 72 4.18 4.69 -7.93
N TYR A 73 4.38 3.48 -8.45
CA TYR A 73 4.90 2.33 -7.73
C TYR A 73 6.29 1.96 -8.23
N ILE A 74 7.14 1.49 -7.32
CA ILE A 74 8.50 1.03 -7.63
C ILE A 74 8.60 -0.41 -7.19
N SER A 75 9.11 -1.28 -8.05
CA SER A 75 9.37 -2.68 -7.72
C SER A 75 10.80 -3.09 -8.04
N GLY A 76 11.33 -4.03 -7.27
CA GLY A 76 12.67 -4.56 -7.48
C GLY A 76 12.94 -5.82 -6.66
N TYR A 77 13.92 -6.60 -7.10
CA TYR A 77 14.50 -7.67 -6.30
C TYR A 77 15.24 -7.08 -5.10
N THR A 78 15.19 -7.79 -3.99
CA THR A 78 15.90 -7.45 -2.76
C THR A 78 16.45 -8.71 -2.13
N GLU A 79 17.62 -8.59 -1.52
CA GLU A 79 18.13 -9.57 -0.57
C GLU A 79 17.60 -9.22 0.82
N CYS A 80 16.81 -10.10 1.44
CA CYS A 80 16.29 -9.83 2.78
C CYS A 80 17.28 -10.31 3.84
N ILE A 81 17.72 -9.40 4.72
CA ILE A 81 18.64 -9.78 5.80
C ILE A 81 17.93 -10.28 7.05
N ASN A 82 16.61 -10.10 7.15
CA ASN A 82 15.75 -10.56 8.25
C ASN A 82 14.31 -10.77 7.76
N ASP A 83 13.44 -11.23 8.66
CA ASP A 83 12.03 -11.52 8.36
C ASP A 83 11.14 -10.26 8.25
N GLY A 84 11.70 -9.07 8.49
CA GLY A 84 11.04 -7.79 8.29
C GLY A 84 10.11 -7.38 9.43
N GLU A 85 10.24 -7.98 10.62
CA GLU A 85 9.40 -7.65 11.78
C GLU A 85 9.57 -6.21 12.28
N LYS A 86 8.52 -5.64 12.89
CA LYS A 86 8.51 -4.21 13.26
C LYS A 86 9.60 -3.78 14.26
N GLN A 87 10.12 -4.72 15.03
CA GLN A 87 11.11 -4.44 16.07
C GLN A 87 12.46 -5.10 15.76
N ASN A 88 12.73 -5.44 14.48
CA ASN A 88 13.96 -6.12 14.08
C ASN A 88 15.21 -5.25 14.21
N SER A 89 15.09 -3.91 14.26
CA SER A 89 16.19 -2.95 14.45
C SER A 89 17.35 -3.12 13.46
N GLY A 90 17.09 -3.62 12.26
CA GLY A 90 18.12 -3.91 11.25
C GLY A 90 19.03 -5.10 11.59
N VAL A 91 18.69 -5.91 12.59
CA VAL A 91 19.50 -7.08 12.98
C VAL A 91 19.43 -8.13 11.88
N ILE A 92 20.60 -8.62 11.49
CA ILE A 92 20.76 -9.67 10.47
C ILE A 92 20.34 -11.02 11.05
N ARG A 93 19.39 -11.67 10.38
CA ARG A 93 18.76 -12.96 10.70
C ARG A 93 18.38 -13.70 9.41
N GLU A 94 19.38 -14.06 8.62
CA GLU A 94 19.22 -14.74 7.32
C GLU A 94 18.62 -16.16 7.47
N ASP A 95 18.71 -16.77 8.66
CA ASP A 95 18.18 -18.10 8.97
C ASP A 95 16.64 -18.18 8.87
N ILE A 96 15.97 -17.07 9.10
CA ILE A 96 14.50 -16.95 9.12
C ILE A 96 13.94 -16.09 7.98
N ALA A 97 14.82 -15.43 7.22
CA ALA A 97 14.45 -14.60 6.08
C ALA A 97 14.36 -15.41 4.79
N GLU A 98 13.50 -14.95 3.87
CA GLU A 98 13.60 -15.33 2.46
C GLU A 98 14.81 -14.62 1.85
N GLU A 99 15.68 -15.35 1.18
CA GLU A 99 16.92 -14.78 0.62
C GLU A 99 16.59 -13.75 -0.47
N ASP A 100 15.87 -14.18 -1.51
CA ASP A 100 15.45 -13.33 -2.62
C ASP A 100 13.95 -13.06 -2.59
N ALA A 101 13.56 -11.80 -2.48
CA ALA A 101 12.17 -11.37 -2.60
C ALA A 101 12.02 -10.23 -3.60
N VAL A 102 10.80 -10.03 -4.10
CA VAL A 102 10.42 -8.81 -4.84
C VAL A 102 9.64 -7.91 -3.89
N ILE A 103 10.10 -6.68 -3.71
CA ILE A 103 9.34 -5.64 -3.01
C ILE A 103 8.65 -4.77 -4.04
N ILE A 104 7.38 -4.45 -3.79
CA ILE A 104 6.61 -3.44 -4.50
C ILE A 104 6.30 -2.30 -3.52
N ALA A 105 6.96 -1.16 -3.66
CA ALA A 105 6.67 0.04 -2.90
C ALA A 105 5.34 0.64 -3.36
N THR A 106 4.32 0.55 -2.52
CA THR A 106 2.97 1.05 -2.79
C THR A 106 2.70 2.28 -1.96
N SER A 107 2.20 3.33 -2.59
CA SER A 107 1.80 4.56 -1.88
C SER A 107 0.29 4.73 -1.91
N GLU A 108 -0.24 5.23 -0.80
CA GLU A 108 -1.58 5.80 -0.74
C GLU A 108 -1.47 7.15 -0.03
N ASN A 109 -2.11 8.18 -0.60
CA ASN A 109 -2.26 9.46 0.07
C ASN A 109 -3.73 9.66 0.47
N ASN A 110 -4.01 9.44 1.76
CA ASN A 110 -5.31 9.74 2.38
C ASN A 110 -5.32 11.11 3.08
N ASN A 111 -4.17 11.79 3.19
CA ASN A 111 -3.98 12.90 4.12
C ASN A 111 -4.12 14.28 3.50
N SER A 112 -4.92 14.41 2.46
CA SER A 112 -5.31 15.74 2.03
C SER A 112 -6.79 15.92 2.39
N PRO A 113 -7.11 16.46 3.58
CA PRO A 113 -8.33 17.25 3.73
C PRO A 113 -8.35 18.39 2.68
N LEU A 114 -7.20 18.73 2.10
CA LEU A 114 -7.03 19.66 0.98
C LEU A 114 -7.25 19.05 -0.42
N VAL A 115 -7.68 17.79 -0.56
CA VAL A 115 -8.49 17.41 -1.73
C VAL A 115 -9.94 17.78 -1.44
N HIS A 116 -10.16 19.05 -1.10
CA HIS A 116 -11.29 19.77 -1.67
C HIS A 116 -11.07 19.77 -3.19
N SER A 117 -11.34 18.65 -3.86
CA SER A 117 -11.84 18.82 -5.21
C SER A 117 -13.11 19.65 -5.03
N TYR A 118 -13.26 20.76 -5.75
CA TYR A 118 -14.47 21.59 -5.70
C TYR A 118 -15.77 20.76 -5.76
N THR A 119 -15.68 19.59 -6.40
CA THR A 119 -16.72 18.57 -6.44
C THR A 119 -17.10 17.95 -5.08
N TYR A 120 -16.23 17.86 -4.07
CA TYR A 120 -16.51 17.20 -2.80
C TYR A 120 -17.45 18.02 -1.89
N GLU A 121 -17.21 19.34 -1.73
CA GLU A 121 -18.10 20.24 -0.98
C GLU A 121 -19.44 20.45 -1.68
N GLU A 122 -19.43 20.57 -3.01
CA GLU A 122 -20.66 20.63 -3.80
C GLU A 122 -21.45 19.33 -3.63
N LEU A 123 -20.84 18.15 -3.78
CA LEU A 123 -21.53 16.87 -3.66
C LEU A 123 -22.03 16.59 -2.24
N SER A 124 -21.26 16.93 -1.20
CA SER A 124 -21.67 16.69 0.20
C SER A 124 -22.90 17.50 0.59
N SER A 125 -23.07 18.70 0.03
CA SER A 125 -24.24 19.56 0.28
C SER A 125 -25.58 18.99 -0.25
N TYR A 126 -25.55 18.03 -1.18
CA TYR A 126 -26.74 17.47 -1.83
C TYR A 126 -27.15 16.08 -1.32
N ILE A 127 -26.36 15.43 -0.48
CA ILE A 127 -26.58 14.02 -0.10
C ILE A 127 -27.09 13.93 1.34
N ASN A 128 -28.33 13.46 1.50
CA ASN A 128 -28.88 13.15 2.82
C ASN A 128 -28.47 11.71 3.23
N ILE A 129 -27.45 11.57 4.08
CA ILE A 129 -26.95 10.28 4.55
C ILE A 129 -27.59 9.95 5.90
N GLN A 130 -28.34 8.85 5.96
CA GLN A 130 -28.85 8.28 7.21
C GLN A 130 -27.78 7.40 7.87
N ASP A 131 -27.77 7.35 9.21
CA ASP A 131 -26.96 6.39 9.95
C ASP A 131 -27.40 4.95 9.62
N LYS A 132 -26.45 4.13 9.17
CA LYS A 132 -26.68 2.75 8.71
C LYS A 132 -25.89 1.76 9.55
N ASP A 133 -26.33 0.51 9.46
CA ASP A 133 -25.71 -0.65 10.11
C ASP A 133 -24.18 -0.67 9.87
N GLU A 134 -23.43 -0.71 10.98
CA GLU A 134 -21.97 -0.59 10.96
C GLU A 134 -21.31 -1.75 10.21
N GLU A 135 -21.94 -2.93 10.19
CA GLU A 135 -21.38 -4.15 9.60
C GLU A 135 -21.39 -4.20 8.06
N LYS A 136 -22.09 -3.27 7.40
CA LYS A 136 -22.23 -3.27 5.93
C LYS A 136 -21.86 -1.95 5.27
N ARG A 137 -21.12 -1.09 5.97
CA ARG A 137 -20.66 0.22 5.46
C ARG A 137 -19.88 0.13 4.14
N TYR A 138 -19.26 -1.01 3.83
CA TYR A 138 -18.58 -1.24 2.55
C TYR A 138 -19.52 -1.37 1.34
N MET A 139 -20.83 -1.55 1.54
CA MET A 139 -21.82 -1.72 0.45
C MET A 139 -22.37 -0.39 -0.07
N ASP A 140 -22.35 0.67 0.74
CA ASP A 140 -22.86 1.98 0.33
C ASP A 140 -21.80 2.78 -0.40
N ARG A 141 -22.20 3.74 -1.24
CA ARG A 141 -21.23 4.65 -1.86
C ARG A 141 -20.70 5.68 -0.88
N TYR A 142 -21.60 6.35 -0.16
CA TYR A 142 -21.27 7.45 0.74
C TYR A 142 -21.51 7.05 2.19
N ILE A 143 -20.49 7.20 3.04
CA ILE A 143 -20.55 6.88 4.47
C ILE A 143 -20.13 8.11 5.28
N LYS A 144 -20.97 8.56 6.21
CA LYS A 144 -20.58 9.61 7.15
C LYS A 144 -19.50 9.08 8.09
N ARG A 145 -18.41 9.83 8.24
CA ARG A 145 -17.31 9.46 9.14
C ARG A 145 -17.73 9.69 10.59
N PRO A 146 -17.48 8.73 11.50
CA PRO A 146 -17.85 8.89 12.91
C PRO A 146 -17.20 10.13 13.54
N GLY A 147 -18.02 11.00 14.14
CA GLY A 147 -17.54 12.18 14.86
C GLY A 147 -17.13 13.37 13.97
N THR A 148 -17.42 13.35 12.67
CA THR A 148 -17.13 14.45 11.74
C THR A 148 -18.29 14.68 10.76
N GLU A 149 -18.31 15.83 10.08
CA GLU A 149 -19.22 16.07 8.95
C GLU A 149 -18.70 15.52 7.62
N ASP A 150 -17.49 14.95 7.62
CA ASP A 150 -16.86 14.38 6.43
C ASP A 150 -17.57 13.10 5.94
N ILE A 151 -17.58 12.93 4.62
CA ILE A 151 -18.09 11.77 3.91
C ILE A 151 -16.94 10.94 3.33
N PHE A 152 -16.99 9.63 3.52
CA PHE A 152 -16.14 8.66 2.84
C PHE A 152 -16.85 8.14 1.59
N ASP A 153 -16.23 8.27 0.41
CA ASP A 153 -16.72 7.72 -0.86
C ASP A 153 -16.02 6.37 -1.16
N ASN A 154 -16.76 5.27 -0.94
CA ASN A 154 -16.28 3.91 -1.21
C ASN A 154 -15.96 3.67 -2.68
N GLU A 155 -16.64 4.33 -3.62
CA GLU A 155 -16.40 4.16 -5.05
C GLU A 155 -15.06 4.79 -5.45
N VAL A 156 -14.75 5.98 -4.92
CA VAL A 156 -13.45 6.64 -5.15
C VAL A 156 -12.31 5.83 -4.52
N TYR A 157 -12.50 5.37 -3.28
CA TYR A 157 -11.51 4.53 -2.61
C TYR A 157 -11.30 3.19 -3.35
N TYR A 158 -12.38 2.50 -3.74
CA TYR A 158 -12.32 1.29 -4.56
C TYR A 158 -11.53 1.50 -5.85
N LYS A 159 -11.78 2.59 -6.59
CA LYS A 159 -11.05 2.89 -7.83
C LYS A 159 -9.55 3.08 -7.59
N ARG A 160 -9.17 3.73 -6.48
CA ARG A 160 -7.75 3.89 -6.10
C ARG A 160 -7.11 2.56 -5.74
N ILE A 161 -7.73 1.78 -4.85
CA ILE A 161 -7.21 0.48 -4.45
C ILE A 161 -7.17 -0.50 -5.63
N SER A 162 -8.06 -0.35 -6.62
CA SER A 162 -8.01 -1.17 -7.84
C SER A 162 -6.69 -0.99 -8.58
N VAL A 163 -6.18 0.24 -8.72
CA VAL A 163 -4.88 0.49 -9.37
C VAL A 163 -3.73 -0.17 -8.59
N LEU A 164 -3.76 -0.08 -7.27
CA LEU A 164 -2.78 -0.73 -6.39
C LEU A 164 -2.83 -2.26 -6.52
N ALA A 165 -4.03 -2.84 -6.43
CA ALA A 165 -4.25 -4.28 -6.52
C ALA A 165 -3.84 -4.83 -7.90
N GLU A 166 -4.24 -4.15 -8.96
CA GLU A 166 -3.90 -4.54 -10.34
C GLU A 166 -2.38 -4.49 -10.57
N SER A 167 -1.73 -3.39 -10.17
CA SER A 167 -0.27 -3.25 -10.29
C SER A 167 0.47 -4.32 -9.50
N THR A 168 0.03 -4.60 -8.27
CA THR A 168 0.64 -5.62 -7.40
C THR A 168 0.54 -7.01 -8.01
N LEU A 169 -0.66 -7.39 -8.47
CA LEU A 169 -0.92 -8.72 -9.02
C LEU A 169 -0.21 -8.96 -10.35
N LEU A 170 -0.22 -7.96 -11.25
CA LEU A 170 0.42 -8.07 -12.56
C LEU A 170 1.96 -8.05 -12.46
N GLU A 171 2.51 -7.25 -11.55
CA GLU A 171 3.96 -7.27 -11.28
C GLU A 171 4.38 -8.61 -10.69
N ALA A 172 3.63 -9.15 -9.73
CA ALA A 172 3.91 -10.46 -9.16
C ALA A 172 3.86 -11.58 -10.22
N GLU A 173 2.85 -11.55 -11.10
CA GLU A 173 2.73 -12.47 -12.23
C GLU A 173 3.94 -12.37 -13.16
N HIS A 174 4.33 -11.15 -13.54
CA HIS A 174 5.46 -10.92 -14.43
C HIS A 174 6.76 -11.49 -13.84
N ARG A 175 7.07 -11.14 -12.58
CA ARG A 175 8.29 -11.60 -11.90
C ARG A 175 8.32 -13.10 -11.65
N ALA A 176 7.18 -13.69 -11.31
CA ALA A 176 7.06 -15.14 -11.12
C ALA A 176 7.32 -15.89 -12.43
N LYS A 177 6.77 -15.39 -13.54
CA LYS A 177 7.03 -15.91 -14.89
C LYS A 177 8.50 -15.80 -15.26
N GLU A 178 9.13 -14.63 -15.06
CA GLU A 178 10.56 -14.43 -15.34
C GLU A 178 11.45 -15.38 -14.53
N ALA A 179 11.09 -15.61 -13.26
CA ALA A 179 11.83 -16.51 -12.36
C ALA A 179 11.52 -18.00 -12.60
N GLY A 180 10.53 -18.35 -13.43
CA GLY A 180 10.07 -19.73 -13.60
C GLY A 180 9.49 -20.35 -12.32
N LYS A 181 8.95 -19.52 -11.40
CA LYS A 181 8.40 -19.91 -10.11
C LYS A 181 6.90 -19.59 -10.04
N ASN A 182 6.19 -20.17 -9.09
CA ASN A 182 4.89 -19.61 -8.67
C ASN A 182 5.13 -18.48 -7.67
N ALA A 183 4.26 -17.48 -7.62
CA ALA A 183 4.33 -16.38 -6.68
C ALA A 183 3.45 -16.63 -5.43
N PHE A 184 4.04 -16.32 -4.28
CA PHE A 184 3.31 -16.02 -3.05
C PHE A 184 3.32 -14.50 -2.84
N VAL A 185 2.14 -13.87 -2.93
CA VAL A 185 1.99 -12.42 -2.79
C VAL A 185 1.58 -12.07 -1.37
N ASN A 186 2.48 -11.46 -0.60
CA ASN A 186 2.22 -10.99 0.76
C ASN A 186 1.83 -9.50 0.75
N VAL A 187 0.54 -9.22 0.81
CA VAL A 187 -0.02 -7.87 0.81
C VAL A 187 -0.08 -7.32 2.23
N ILE A 188 0.64 -6.23 2.47
CA ILE A 188 0.59 -5.42 3.68
C ILE A 188 -0.32 -4.23 3.40
N GLY A 189 -1.25 -3.94 4.32
CA GLY A 189 -2.21 -2.86 4.15
C GLY A 189 -1.55 -1.49 3.90
N CYS A 190 -1.66 -0.99 2.66
CA CYS A 190 -1.25 0.36 2.32
C CYS A 190 -2.33 1.36 2.77
N GLY A 191 -1.92 2.40 3.50
CA GLY A 191 -2.82 3.43 4.04
C GLY A 191 -3.87 2.98 5.07
N LEU A 192 -3.78 1.74 5.57
CA LEU A 192 -4.68 1.20 6.61
C LEU A 192 -4.18 1.43 8.05
N GLY A 193 -3.02 2.07 8.21
CA GLY A 193 -2.42 2.43 9.50
C GLY A 193 -2.89 3.80 9.99
N VAL A 194 -1.95 4.71 10.23
CA VAL A 194 -2.23 6.10 10.64
C VAL A 194 -3.03 6.90 9.61
N TRP A 195 -3.03 6.45 8.36
CA TRP A 195 -3.76 7.06 7.25
C TRP A 195 -5.22 6.58 7.11
N LYS A 196 -5.67 5.68 8.00
CA LYS A 196 -7.05 5.18 7.98
C LYS A 196 -7.99 6.21 8.59
N ILE A 197 -8.97 6.66 7.81
CA ILE A 197 -9.95 7.69 8.17
C ILE A 197 -11.36 7.13 8.47
N SER A 198 -11.64 5.87 8.11
CA SER A 198 -12.91 5.18 8.37
C SER A 198 -12.72 3.72 8.83
N PRO A 199 -13.54 3.21 9.77
CA PRO A 199 -13.41 1.84 10.28
C PRO A 199 -13.51 0.73 9.23
N HIS A 200 -14.32 0.91 8.19
CA HIS A 200 -14.61 -0.10 7.16
C HIS A 200 -13.64 -0.09 5.96
N GLN A 201 -12.64 0.81 5.94
CA GLN A 201 -11.62 0.84 4.88
C GLN A 201 -10.90 -0.49 4.63
N PRO A 202 -10.52 -1.27 5.68
CA PRO A 202 -9.91 -2.60 5.49
C PRO A 202 -10.81 -3.56 4.70
N ASP A 203 -12.13 -3.47 4.89
CA ASP A 203 -13.09 -4.33 4.19
C ASP A 203 -13.12 -4.01 2.70
N VAL A 204 -13.24 -2.72 2.35
CA VAL A 204 -13.21 -2.28 0.93
C VAL A 204 -11.86 -2.62 0.30
N TYR A 205 -10.76 -2.50 1.04
CA TYR A 205 -9.41 -2.85 0.56
C TYR A 205 -9.31 -4.32 0.17
N VAL A 206 -9.67 -5.24 1.08
CA VAL A 206 -9.61 -6.69 0.83
C VAL A 206 -10.58 -7.07 -0.30
N LEU A 207 -11.84 -6.61 -0.25
CA LEU A 207 -12.83 -6.88 -1.28
C LEU A 207 -12.38 -6.41 -2.67
N THR A 208 -11.68 -5.29 -2.76
CA THR A 208 -11.14 -4.79 -4.03
C THR A 208 -10.13 -5.77 -4.62
N PHE A 209 -9.18 -6.25 -3.83
CA PHE A 209 -8.23 -7.28 -4.28
C PHE A 209 -8.94 -8.57 -4.69
N LEU A 210 -9.90 -9.07 -3.90
CA LEU A 210 -10.64 -10.29 -4.23
C LEU A 210 -11.35 -10.17 -5.58
N GLU A 211 -11.96 -9.02 -5.83
CA GLU A 211 -12.67 -8.76 -7.08
C GLU A 211 -11.70 -8.64 -8.26
N ARG A 212 -10.54 -7.98 -8.09
CA ARG A 212 -9.48 -7.90 -9.11
C ARG A 212 -8.85 -9.26 -9.43
N ILE A 213 -8.58 -10.09 -8.42
CA ILE A 213 -8.11 -11.49 -8.59
C ILE A 213 -9.08 -12.25 -9.48
N ARG A 214 -10.39 -12.21 -9.16
CA ARG A 214 -11.43 -12.88 -9.96
C ARG A 214 -11.51 -12.31 -11.38
N ALA A 215 -11.38 -10.99 -11.55
CA ALA A 215 -11.40 -10.35 -12.87
C ALA A 215 -10.21 -10.80 -13.74
N PHE A 216 -9.02 -10.92 -13.16
CA PHE A 216 -7.82 -11.35 -13.86
C PHE A 216 -7.78 -12.85 -14.14
N LEU A 217 -8.26 -13.69 -13.22
CA LEU A 217 -8.48 -15.12 -13.49
C LEU A 217 -9.45 -15.35 -14.64
N ARG A 218 -10.47 -14.50 -14.80
CA ARG A 218 -11.40 -14.59 -15.95
C ARG A 218 -10.77 -14.24 -17.28
N LYS A 219 -9.71 -13.42 -17.27
CA LYS A 219 -8.98 -12.95 -18.44
C LYS A 219 -7.68 -13.72 -18.69
N ASP A 220 -7.42 -14.78 -17.91
CA ASP A 220 -6.20 -15.60 -17.99
C ASP A 220 -4.90 -14.80 -17.80
N LEU A 221 -4.97 -13.74 -16.98
CA LEU A 221 -3.87 -12.81 -16.70
C LEU A 221 -3.01 -13.19 -15.48
N LEU A 222 -3.44 -14.16 -14.68
CA LEU A 222 -2.68 -14.70 -13.55
C LEU A 222 -2.54 -16.20 -13.78
N ASN A 223 -1.33 -16.68 -14.03
CA ASN A 223 -1.02 -18.09 -14.25
C ASN A 223 0.08 -18.60 -13.29
N HIS A 224 0.87 -17.68 -12.74
CA HIS A 224 1.99 -17.96 -11.85
C HIS A 224 1.71 -17.47 -10.43
N VAL A 225 0.83 -16.49 -10.21
CA VAL A 225 0.34 -16.14 -8.87
C VAL A 225 -0.54 -17.27 -8.34
N THR A 226 -0.11 -17.98 -7.29
CA THR A 226 -0.88 -19.11 -6.72
C THR A 226 -1.45 -18.81 -5.34
N ASP A 227 -0.85 -17.86 -4.61
CA ASP A 227 -1.23 -17.56 -3.24
C ASP A 227 -1.17 -16.05 -3.01
N VAL A 228 -2.19 -15.50 -2.36
CA VAL A 228 -2.24 -14.10 -1.91
C VAL A 228 -2.56 -14.10 -0.41
N ASN A 229 -1.72 -13.45 0.39
CA ASN A 229 -1.93 -13.29 1.81
C ASN A 229 -2.11 -11.82 2.18
N PHE A 230 -3.12 -11.50 2.99
CA PHE A 230 -3.26 -10.19 3.61
C PHE A 230 -2.70 -10.21 5.04
N ALA A 231 -1.53 -9.61 5.23
CA ALA A 231 -0.88 -9.50 6.52
C ALA A 231 -1.22 -8.17 7.23
N PHE A 232 -1.48 -8.25 8.53
CA PHE A 232 -1.75 -7.09 9.41
C PHE A 232 -3.00 -6.27 9.03
N ILE A 233 -3.94 -6.87 8.31
CA ILE A 233 -5.23 -6.26 7.95
C ILE A 233 -6.34 -6.86 8.83
N LYS A 234 -7.05 -5.99 9.57
CA LYS A 234 -8.19 -6.39 10.39
C LYS A 234 -9.49 -5.99 9.71
N THR A 235 -10.24 -6.97 9.25
CA THR A 235 -11.55 -6.81 8.60
C THR A 235 -12.71 -7.00 9.59
N SER A 236 -13.91 -6.57 9.22
CA SER A 236 -15.13 -6.84 9.98
C SER A 236 -15.43 -8.35 10.04
N PRO A 237 -16.27 -8.81 10.99
CA PRO A 237 -16.64 -10.22 11.11
C PRO A 237 -17.25 -10.78 9.82
N GLY A 238 -18.08 -10.01 9.12
CA GLY A 238 -18.72 -10.44 7.87
C GLY A 238 -17.71 -10.72 6.74
N ILE A 239 -16.65 -9.92 6.63
CA ILE A 239 -15.58 -10.16 5.64
C ILE A 239 -14.64 -11.27 6.10
N THR A 240 -14.34 -11.33 7.40
CA THR A 240 -13.52 -12.40 7.98
C THR A 240 -14.17 -13.76 7.76
N ALA A 241 -15.50 -13.83 7.86
CA ALA A 241 -16.27 -15.06 7.64
C ALA A 241 -16.14 -15.63 6.23
N LEU A 242 -15.81 -14.80 5.23
CA LEU A 242 -15.52 -15.28 3.88
C LEU A 242 -14.36 -16.28 3.88
N PHE A 243 -13.36 -16.05 4.73
CA PHE A 243 -12.14 -16.84 4.81
C PHE A 243 -12.22 -18.04 5.75
N THR A 244 -13.28 -18.16 6.56
CA THR A 244 -13.43 -19.28 7.47
C THR A 244 -14.36 -20.32 6.88
N ASN A 245 -13.83 -21.46 6.46
CA ASN A 245 -14.67 -22.59 6.07
C ASN A 245 -15.41 -23.10 7.32
N SER A 246 -16.75 -23.01 7.32
CA SER A 246 -17.61 -23.52 8.40
C SER A 246 -17.72 -25.06 8.43
N THR A 247 -16.83 -25.75 7.74
CA THR A 247 -16.87 -27.20 7.50
C THR A 247 -15.53 -27.79 7.92
N GLU A 248 -15.33 -27.94 9.21
CA GLU A 248 -14.70 -29.12 9.83
C GLU A 248 -14.59 -28.93 11.34
N GLN A 249 -15.10 -29.91 12.09
CA GLN A 249 -14.85 -30.08 13.52
C GLN A 249 -13.43 -30.66 13.71
N SER A 250 -12.40 -29.89 13.33
CA SER A 250 -11.01 -30.29 13.55
C SER A 250 -10.38 -29.40 14.62
N GLU A 251 -9.66 -30.02 15.56
CA GLU A 251 -8.90 -29.36 16.63
C GLU A 251 -7.67 -28.57 16.11
N SER A 252 -7.54 -28.41 14.79
CA SER A 252 -6.52 -27.59 14.13
C SER A 252 -6.95 -26.12 14.06
N PRO A 253 -6.00 -25.16 14.06
CA PRO A 253 -6.33 -23.75 13.89
C PRO A 253 -7.14 -23.55 12.60
N VAL A 254 -8.30 -22.90 12.72
CA VAL A 254 -9.20 -22.62 11.60
C VAL A 254 -8.43 -21.89 10.50
N GLU A 255 -8.18 -22.55 9.38
CA GLU A 255 -7.55 -21.93 8.22
C GLU A 255 -8.42 -20.77 7.73
N LYS A 256 -7.84 -19.56 7.69
CA LYS A 256 -8.51 -18.34 7.21
C LYS A 256 -8.23 -18.14 5.72
N ARG A 257 -8.67 -19.08 4.90
CA ARG A 257 -8.38 -19.13 3.45
C ARG A 257 -9.65 -19.37 2.62
N ILE A 258 -9.69 -18.74 1.46
CA ILE A 258 -10.62 -19.03 0.35
C ILE A 258 -9.85 -19.48 -0.89
N PHE A 259 -10.48 -20.31 -1.70
CA PHE A 259 -9.91 -20.74 -2.98
C PHE A 259 -10.75 -20.20 -4.15
N PHE A 260 -10.12 -19.45 -5.05
CA PHE A 260 -10.73 -19.01 -6.31
C PHE A 260 -10.42 -20.03 -7.40
N GLU A 261 -11.36 -20.94 -7.63
CA GLU A 261 -11.24 -21.94 -8.68
C GLU A 261 -11.21 -21.30 -10.08
N SER A 262 -10.28 -21.76 -10.91
CA SER A 262 -10.19 -21.45 -12.33
C SER A 262 -9.57 -22.63 -13.07
N LYS A 263 -10.38 -23.32 -13.89
CA LYS A 263 -9.93 -24.44 -14.75
C LYS A 263 -8.84 -24.04 -15.76
N ARG A 264 -8.69 -22.75 -16.02
CA ARG A 264 -7.69 -22.20 -16.94
C ARG A 264 -6.36 -21.90 -16.24
N HIS A 265 -6.36 -21.79 -14.91
CA HIS A 265 -5.15 -21.58 -14.12
C HIS A 265 -4.33 -22.88 -14.06
N PRO A 266 -3.00 -22.88 -14.30
CA PRO A 266 -2.17 -24.09 -14.27
C PRO A 266 -2.20 -24.88 -12.95
N LYS A 267 -2.56 -24.21 -11.85
CA LYS A 267 -2.73 -24.80 -10.51
C LYS A 267 -4.20 -24.96 -10.07
N GLY A 268 -5.15 -24.82 -11.00
CA GLY A 268 -6.58 -24.94 -10.73
C GLY A 268 -7.23 -23.72 -10.06
N GLY A 269 -6.44 -22.75 -9.60
CA GLY A 269 -6.95 -21.51 -9.00
C GLY A 269 -5.90 -20.77 -8.19
N ILE A 270 -6.38 -19.82 -7.36
CA ILE A 270 -5.56 -19.02 -6.46
C ILE A 270 -6.12 -19.15 -5.04
N ASN A 271 -5.24 -19.46 -4.09
CA ASN A 271 -5.55 -19.39 -2.68
C ASN A 271 -5.41 -17.97 -2.16
N VAL A 272 -6.37 -17.50 -1.36
CA VAL A 272 -6.32 -16.19 -0.72
C VAL A 272 -6.59 -16.32 0.76
N GLN A 273 -5.72 -15.78 1.61
CA GLN A 273 -5.83 -15.90 3.05
C GLN A 273 -5.61 -14.58 3.79
N VAL A 274 -6.10 -14.51 5.03
CA VAL A 274 -5.86 -13.39 5.93
C VAL A 274 -5.09 -13.91 7.15
N GLU A 275 -3.77 -13.80 7.08
CA GLU A 275 -2.89 -14.30 8.11
C GLU A 275 -1.73 -13.32 8.37
N ASN A 276 -1.48 -13.05 9.65
CA ASN A 276 -0.34 -12.25 10.04
C ASN A 276 0.94 -13.08 9.87
N ARG A 277 1.87 -12.55 9.10
CA ARG A 277 3.23 -13.07 8.95
C ARG A 277 4.20 -11.93 8.81
N SER A 278 5.45 -12.16 9.22
CA SER A 278 6.51 -11.19 8.96
C SER A 278 6.66 -11.00 7.43
N PRO A 279 6.90 -9.75 6.97
CA PRO A 279 6.93 -9.40 5.55
C PRO A 279 7.83 -10.29 4.68
N SER A 280 9.06 -10.51 5.13
CA SER A 280 10.14 -11.24 4.44
C SER A 280 10.49 -12.55 5.14
N ALA A 281 9.62 -13.07 6.01
CA ALA A 281 9.81 -14.41 6.59
C ALA A 281 9.89 -15.47 5.47
N ARG A 282 10.80 -16.42 5.65
CA ARG A 282 11.02 -17.52 4.71
C ARG A 282 9.74 -18.30 4.44
N LEU A 283 9.49 -18.62 3.18
CA LEU A 283 8.39 -19.49 2.77
C LEU A 283 8.69 -20.94 3.13
N THR A 284 7.80 -21.56 3.89
CA THR A 284 7.93 -22.96 4.35
C THR A 284 6.72 -23.79 3.93
N GLY A 285 6.76 -25.10 4.18
CA GLY A 285 5.65 -26.01 3.88
C GLY A 285 5.24 -26.00 2.41
N GLU A 286 3.94 -25.87 2.14
CA GLU A 286 3.39 -25.80 0.77
C GLU A 286 3.75 -24.53 -0.01
N HIS A 287 4.36 -23.54 0.65
CA HIS A 287 4.82 -22.31 0.02
C HIS A 287 6.32 -22.33 -0.32
N ALA A 288 7.06 -23.32 0.17
CA ALA A 288 8.50 -23.42 -0.05
C ALA A 288 8.84 -23.42 -1.55
N GLY A 289 9.85 -22.62 -1.93
CA GLY A 289 10.34 -22.52 -3.32
C GLY A 289 9.51 -21.60 -4.24
N LYS A 290 8.42 -21.01 -3.75
CA LYS A 290 7.70 -19.95 -4.47
C LYS A 290 8.51 -18.64 -4.43
N LEU A 291 8.28 -17.75 -5.39
CA LEU A 291 8.80 -16.39 -5.35
C LEU A 291 7.98 -15.58 -4.33
N LEU A 292 8.64 -15.06 -3.29
CA LEU A 292 8.02 -14.12 -2.38
C LEU A 292 7.93 -12.74 -3.05
N VAL A 293 6.70 -12.25 -3.23
CA VAL A 293 6.44 -10.87 -3.66
C VAL A 293 5.70 -10.17 -2.52
N LEU A 294 6.19 -9.05 -2.03
CA LEU A 294 5.55 -8.33 -0.93
C LEU A 294 5.31 -6.85 -1.26
N THR A 295 4.21 -6.31 -0.76
CA THR A 295 3.96 -4.87 -0.84
C THR A 295 4.57 -4.15 0.35
N TYR A 296 5.25 -3.04 0.12
CA TYR A 296 5.80 -2.15 1.14
C TYR A 296 5.02 -0.83 1.14
N PRO A 297 4.23 -0.54 2.18
CA PRO A 297 3.55 0.75 2.31
C PRO A 297 4.55 1.90 2.42
N TRP A 298 4.48 2.82 1.46
CA TRP A 298 5.39 3.94 1.25
C TRP A 298 4.64 5.27 1.18
N ASP A 299 5.35 6.37 1.41
CA ASP A 299 4.79 7.73 1.36
C ASP A 299 4.93 8.36 -0.03
N SER A 300 3.92 9.14 -0.43
CA SER A 300 3.88 9.79 -1.74
C SER A 300 4.94 10.89 -1.90
N ASN A 301 5.55 11.37 -0.81
CA ASN A 301 6.50 12.48 -0.84
C ASN A 301 7.81 12.21 -0.09
N ALA A 302 8.05 10.96 0.33
CA ALA A 302 9.34 10.53 0.85
C ALA A 302 10.06 9.62 -0.15
N HIS A 303 11.39 9.50 -0.07
CA HIS A 303 12.17 8.46 -0.74
C HIS A 303 11.87 7.07 -0.12
N PRO A 304 12.10 5.96 -0.85
CA PRO A 304 11.93 4.62 -0.29
C PRO A 304 12.78 4.47 0.99
N GLY A 305 12.18 3.94 2.06
CA GLY A 305 12.81 3.83 3.37
C GLY A 305 12.34 4.87 4.39
N ASN A 306 11.88 6.06 3.96
CA ASN A 306 11.35 7.16 4.80
C ASN A 306 12.02 7.25 6.20
N ASP A 307 11.32 6.78 7.22
CA ASP A 307 11.69 6.81 8.64
C ASP A 307 13.01 6.11 8.96
N CYS A 308 13.41 5.10 8.19
CA CYS A 308 14.65 4.36 8.39
C CYS A 308 15.91 5.19 8.05
N ILE A 309 15.78 6.24 7.23
CA ILE A 309 16.95 7.07 6.82
C ILE A 309 17.42 7.98 7.97
N LEU A 310 16.50 8.42 8.86
CA LEU A 310 16.82 9.24 10.03
C LEU A 310 17.51 8.47 11.17
N ILE A 311 17.40 7.14 11.19
CA ILE A 311 17.87 6.31 12.31
C ILE A 311 19.40 6.21 12.37
N ASN A 312 20.11 6.52 11.29
CA ASN A 312 21.57 6.63 11.32
C ASN A 312 22.11 7.91 12.02
N LYS A 313 21.24 8.78 12.58
CA LYS A 313 21.67 10.01 13.27
C LYS A 313 21.22 10.16 14.73
N THR A 314 20.37 9.27 15.28
CA THR A 314 19.87 9.43 16.66
C THR A 314 19.70 8.08 17.39
N PRO A 315 20.27 7.87 18.60
CA PRO A 315 20.29 6.56 19.25
C PRO A 315 18.97 6.09 19.90
N LYS A 316 17.82 6.75 19.66
CA LYS A 316 16.61 6.60 20.51
C LYS A 316 15.25 6.61 19.79
N THR A 317 15.13 6.12 18.56
CA THR A 317 13.81 6.05 17.89
C THR A 317 13.48 4.65 17.37
N GLU A 318 12.47 4.05 17.99
CA GLU A 318 12.00 2.66 17.94
C GLU A 318 11.23 2.26 16.66
N ALA A 319 11.63 2.72 15.46
CA ALA A 319 10.76 2.58 14.27
C ALA A 319 11.39 2.06 12.97
N CYS A 320 12.63 1.54 12.92
CA CYS A 320 13.07 0.80 11.73
C CYS A 320 12.74 -0.68 11.88
N GLY A 321 11.54 -0.99 11.43
CA GLY A 321 10.91 -2.30 11.51
C GLY A 321 10.37 -2.79 10.19
N ARG A 322 10.96 -2.37 9.07
CA ARG A 322 10.49 -2.79 7.75
C ARG A 322 11.68 -3.07 6.87
N VAL A 323 11.67 -4.27 6.30
CA VAL A 323 12.65 -4.93 5.43
C VAL A 323 13.97 -4.17 5.31
N THR A 324 14.97 -4.61 6.05
CA THR A 324 16.31 -4.06 5.92
C THR A 324 16.97 -4.69 4.70
N ILE A 325 17.34 -3.84 3.76
CA ILE A 325 17.85 -4.21 2.44
C ILE A 325 19.37 -4.11 2.48
N LYS A 326 20.10 -5.09 1.93
CA LYS A 326 21.50 -4.93 1.57
C LYS A 326 21.57 -4.03 0.32
N ASN A 327 22.22 -2.87 0.43
CA ASN A 327 22.55 -2.02 -0.71
C ASN A 327 23.81 -2.52 -1.42
#